data_AF-A0A5E6MJT3-F1
#
_entry.id   AF-A0A5E6MJT3-F1
#
_cell.length_a   1.000
_cell.length_b   1.000
_cell.length_c   1.000
_cell.angle_alpha   90.00
_cell.angle_beta   90.00
_cell.angle_gamma   90.00
#
_symmetry.space_group_name_H-M   'P 1'
#
loop_
_entity.id
_entity.type
_entity.pdbx_description
1 polymer ?
#
loop_
_entity_poly.entity_id
_entity_poly.type
_entity_poly.pdbx_seq_one_letter_code
_entity_poly.pdbx_strand_id
1 'polypeptide(L)'
;MSRHINTDGRLNLEQQRKRAKELLPHLKTQDPNATLSQAQWAIAKQLGFSSWPRLKAHVDAIDFAANHPDFAASDEARTTHWRCGNDIAHSLQVAGFKGRFQMLTDPLCMGPVRDVPSAAFRAMRSAFISQAFALDEAQVARRVADEYDQLEALADADHSVLWCEADAYDQLFLMRALAGLEQAPRTLELIEVDRIPGVERFIGIGQLAPDLLAWLWPQRRLIDDDAVHLAKRAWAAYCAPSPESLAQLAHGTHSALPLLAPALLRQLQELPGIRDGLSLTERLALTYIAEAGLVPFGRVFAELMSKREPLPFLGDMMFHALMRPLIDGKQPLLIETQVDRDWPRRELALTPLGYQVLSGDAYWLEHASHERWVGGVCLSPGRPHWAIGATQPVWHG
;
A
#
# COMPACT_ATOMS: atom_id res chain seq x y z
N MET A 1 -20.22 22.39 9.98
CA MET A 1 -18.93 22.85 9.42
C MET A 1 -18.37 21.72 8.58
N SER A 2 -18.17 21.93 7.27
CA SER A 2 -17.53 20.93 6.41
C SER A 2 -16.12 20.67 6.95
N ARG A 3 -15.80 19.42 7.31
CA ARG A 3 -14.42 19.05 7.67
C ARG A 3 -13.61 19.17 6.38
N HIS A 4 -12.82 20.23 6.24
CA HIS A 4 -11.72 20.20 5.28
C HIS A 4 -10.76 19.11 5.76
N ILE A 5 -10.85 17.94 5.14
CA ILE A 5 -9.90 16.85 5.33
C ILE A 5 -8.66 17.27 4.55
N ASN A 6 -7.56 17.49 5.27
CA ASN A 6 -6.27 17.69 4.63
C ASN A 6 -5.77 16.32 4.16
N THR A 7 -5.68 16.14 2.86
CA THR A 7 -5.27 14.87 2.24
C THR A 7 -3.82 14.89 1.80
N ASP A 8 -3.29 16.06 1.41
CA ASP A 8 -1.94 16.20 0.85
C ASP A 8 -0.86 16.51 1.89
N GLY A 9 -1.27 16.72 3.14
CA GLY A 9 -0.40 16.99 4.29
C GLY A 9 0.12 18.42 4.38
N ARG A 10 -0.14 19.29 3.40
CA ARG A 10 0.25 20.70 3.48
C ARG A 10 -0.74 21.49 4.34
N LEU A 11 -0.27 21.99 5.47
CA LEU A 11 -1.08 22.79 6.39
C LEU A 11 -0.79 24.28 6.26
N ASN A 12 -1.81 25.10 6.03
CA ASN A 12 -1.68 26.56 6.07
C ASN A 12 -1.89 27.09 7.51
N LEU A 13 -0.84 27.65 8.11
CA LEU A 13 -0.87 28.13 9.51
C LEU A 13 -1.85 29.29 9.72
N GLU A 14 -1.99 30.21 8.76
CA GLU A 14 -2.92 31.34 8.86
C GLU A 14 -4.37 30.86 8.84
N GLN A 15 -4.68 29.90 7.97
CA GLN A 15 -5.97 29.22 7.93
C GLN A 15 -6.26 28.52 9.26
N GLN A 16 -5.29 27.83 9.86
CA GLN A 16 -5.48 27.18 11.17
C GLN A 16 -5.69 28.22 12.29
N ARG A 17 -5.01 29.37 12.24
CA ARG A 17 -5.25 30.48 13.19
C ARG A 17 -6.67 31.02 13.06
N LYS A 18 -7.18 31.16 11.83
CA LYS A 18 -8.56 31.56 11.57
C LYS A 18 -9.57 30.55 12.12
N ARG A 19 -9.35 29.24 11.87
CA ARG A 19 -10.17 28.16 12.44
C ARG A 19 -10.20 28.20 13.97
N ALA A 20 -9.07 28.45 14.63
CA ALA A 20 -9.04 28.58 16.09
C ALA A 20 -9.86 29.79 16.59
N LYS A 21 -9.82 30.93 15.88
CA LYS A 21 -10.65 32.10 16.20
C LYS A 21 -12.16 31.82 16.01
N GLU A 22 -12.53 31.05 15.00
CA GLU A 22 -13.92 30.65 14.73
C GLU A 22 -14.43 29.57 15.70
N LEU A 23 -13.54 28.72 16.21
CA LEU A 23 -13.87 27.70 17.22
C LEU A 23 -14.07 28.31 18.62
N LEU A 24 -13.38 29.40 18.95
CA LEU A 24 -13.41 30.00 20.28
C LEU A 24 -14.83 30.37 20.79
N PRO A 25 -15.71 31.02 20.01
CA PRO A 25 -17.09 31.27 20.43
C PRO A 25 -17.86 30.00 20.80
N HIS A 26 -17.64 28.90 20.07
CA HIS A 26 -18.27 27.61 20.34
C HIS A 26 -17.75 26.97 21.62
N LEU A 27 -16.47 27.13 21.95
CA LEU A 27 -15.94 26.66 23.24
C LEU A 27 -16.50 27.49 24.39
N LYS A 28 -16.71 28.81 24.16
CA LYS A 28 -17.26 29.71 25.17
C LYS A 28 -18.72 29.44 25.54
N THR A 29 -19.48 28.73 24.70
CA THR A 29 -20.83 28.29 25.08
C THR A 29 -20.81 27.15 26.10
N GLN A 30 -19.72 26.39 26.18
CA GLN A 30 -19.52 25.27 27.11
C GLN A 30 -18.71 25.70 28.34
N ASP A 31 -17.69 26.53 28.15
CA ASP A 31 -16.84 27.10 29.20
C ASP A 31 -16.60 28.60 28.93
N PRO A 32 -17.26 29.52 29.66
CA PRO A 32 -17.06 30.97 29.49
C PRO A 32 -15.61 31.44 29.61
N ASN A 33 -14.76 30.70 30.32
CA ASN A 33 -13.34 31.00 30.49
C ASN A 33 -12.45 30.43 29.38
N ALA A 34 -13.04 29.80 28.35
CA ALA A 34 -12.29 29.27 27.22
C ALA A 34 -11.43 30.35 26.54
N THR A 35 -10.18 29.99 26.27
CA THR A 35 -9.12 30.84 25.72
C THR A 35 -8.79 30.48 24.27
N LEU A 36 -8.19 31.42 23.54
CA LEU A 36 -7.70 31.14 22.18
C LEU A 36 -6.66 30.01 22.17
N SER A 37 -5.84 29.90 23.22
CA SER A 37 -4.84 28.82 23.36
C SER A 37 -5.51 27.44 23.47
N GLN A 38 -6.64 27.33 24.16
CA GLN A 38 -7.43 26.08 24.20
C GLN A 38 -8.04 25.76 22.82
N ALA A 39 -8.54 26.77 22.10
CA ALA A 39 -9.03 26.58 20.73
C ALA A 39 -7.91 26.13 19.77
N GLN A 40 -6.72 26.75 19.85
CA GLN A 40 -5.54 26.35 19.09
C GLN A 40 -5.08 24.93 19.44
N TRP A 41 -5.07 24.57 20.72
CA TRP A 41 -4.75 23.21 21.16
C TRP A 41 -5.74 22.18 20.62
N ALA A 42 -7.04 22.48 20.61
CA ALA A 42 -8.06 21.61 20.05
C ALA A 42 -7.86 21.37 18.53
N ILE A 43 -7.55 22.43 17.77
CA ILE A 43 -7.23 22.31 16.33
C ILE A 43 -5.95 21.50 16.12
N ALA A 44 -4.89 21.74 16.91
CA ALA A 44 -3.64 20.99 16.82
C ALA A 44 -3.88 19.48 17.09
N LYS A 45 -4.64 19.15 18.14
CA LYS A 45 -4.98 17.77 18.48
C LYS A 45 -5.81 17.10 17.39
N GLN A 46 -6.77 17.81 16.80
CA GLN A 46 -7.56 17.30 15.66
C GLN A 46 -6.67 16.93 14.48
N LEU A 47 -5.60 17.69 14.24
CA LEU A 47 -4.64 17.47 13.16
C LEU A 47 -3.51 16.48 13.53
N GLY A 48 -3.60 15.81 14.69
CA GLY A 48 -2.62 14.81 15.13
C GLY A 48 -1.39 15.37 15.87
N PHE A 49 -1.40 16.65 16.27
CA PHE A 49 -0.31 17.27 17.00
C PHE A 49 -0.58 17.33 18.51
N SER A 50 0.45 17.11 19.33
CA SER A 50 0.35 17.21 20.79
C SER A 50 0.18 18.64 21.29
N SER A 51 0.57 19.64 20.49
CA SER A 51 0.46 21.07 20.85
C SER A 51 0.47 21.98 19.62
N TRP A 52 -0.01 23.22 19.79
CA TRP A 52 0.04 24.24 18.74
C TRP A 52 1.48 24.61 18.30
N PRO A 53 2.46 24.76 19.21
CA PRO A 53 3.86 24.94 18.81
C PRO A 53 4.42 23.80 17.95
N ARG A 54 4.03 22.54 18.21
CA ARG A 54 4.43 21.39 17.37
C ARG A 54 3.82 21.46 15.97
N LEU A 55 2.55 21.85 15.87
CA LEU A 55 1.91 22.12 14.58
C LEU A 55 2.66 23.23 13.82
N LYS A 56 2.94 24.36 14.47
CA LYS A 56 3.69 25.47 13.86
C LYS A 56 5.06 25.02 13.38
N ALA A 57 5.82 24.33 14.23
CA ALA A 57 7.16 23.84 13.90
C ALA A 57 7.14 22.87 12.70
N HIS A 58 6.10 22.05 12.57
CA HIS A 58 5.93 21.17 11.42
C HIS A 58 5.67 21.95 10.13
N VAL A 59 4.76 22.94 10.14
CA VAL A 59 4.52 23.82 8.98
C VAL A 59 5.79 24.56 8.59
N ASP A 60 6.48 25.17 9.57
CA ASP A 60 7.71 25.90 9.33
C ASP A 60 8.82 24.98 8.76
N ALA A 61 8.90 23.72 9.21
CA ALA A 61 9.90 22.76 8.72
C ALA A 61 9.64 22.34 7.26
N ILE A 62 8.38 22.18 6.87
CA ILE A 62 8.00 21.90 5.48
C ILE A 62 8.34 23.11 4.60
N ASP A 63 7.91 24.31 5.00
CA ASP A 63 8.19 25.53 4.24
C ASP A 63 9.71 25.79 4.15
N PHE A 64 10.46 25.48 5.22
CA PHE A 64 11.91 25.57 5.21
C PHE A 64 12.53 24.60 4.20
N ALA A 65 12.15 23.32 4.22
CA ALA A 65 12.66 22.30 3.32
C ALA A 65 12.36 22.62 1.84
N ALA A 66 11.14 23.06 1.55
CA ALA A 66 10.72 23.44 0.20
C ALA A 66 11.48 24.66 -0.36
N ASN A 67 11.78 25.65 0.49
CA ASN A 67 12.49 26.86 0.07
C ASN A 67 14.02 26.73 0.09
N HIS A 68 14.56 25.67 0.72
CA HIS A 68 15.99 25.46 0.86
C HIS A 68 16.41 24.03 0.49
N PRO A 69 16.15 23.57 -0.75
CA PRO A 69 16.46 22.21 -1.18
C PRO A 69 17.96 21.87 -1.02
N ASP A 70 18.85 22.87 -1.15
CA ASP A 70 20.30 22.69 -1.01
C ASP A 70 20.81 22.68 0.45
N PHE A 71 19.97 23.01 1.45
CA PHE A 71 20.45 23.25 2.82
C PHE A 71 20.82 21.98 3.61
N ALA A 72 20.19 20.84 3.34
CA ALA A 72 20.45 19.59 4.07
C ALA A 72 20.72 18.38 3.16
N ALA A 73 20.63 18.56 1.85
CA ALA A 73 19.90 17.56 1.09
C ALA A 73 20.08 17.68 -0.44
N SER A 74 21.16 18.28 -0.95
CA SER A 74 21.29 18.47 -2.40
C SER A 74 21.29 17.12 -3.09
N ASP A 75 20.12 16.74 -3.61
CA ASP A 75 19.98 15.56 -4.42
C ASP A 75 20.86 15.74 -5.66
N GLU A 76 21.65 14.72 -5.95
CA GLU A 76 22.64 14.78 -7.01
C GLU A 76 22.09 14.09 -8.26
N ALA A 77 22.51 14.54 -9.45
CA ALA A 77 22.08 13.94 -10.71
C ALA A 77 22.41 12.43 -10.82
N ARG A 78 23.37 11.94 -10.03
CA ARG A 78 23.74 10.52 -9.94
C ARG A 78 22.86 9.70 -9.00
N THR A 79 22.03 10.32 -8.16
CA THR A 79 21.09 9.60 -7.31
C THR A 79 20.09 8.85 -8.18
N THR A 80 19.81 7.61 -7.81
CA THR A 80 18.66 6.86 -8.36
C THR A 80 17.57 6.74 -7.30
N HIS A 81 16.42 7.35 -7.54
CA HIS A 81 15.23 7.21 -6.71
C HIS A 81 14.42 6.01 -7.19
N TRP A 82 14.13 5.09 -6.28
CA TRP A 82 13.38 3.87 -6.57
C TRP A 82 11.99 3.91 -5.93
N ARG A 83 11.01 3.40 -6.67
CA ARG A 83 9.61 3.32 -6.24
C ARG A 83 8.91 2.09 -6.84
N CYS A 84 7.88 1.57 -6.18
CA CYS A 84 7.03 0.49 -6.70
C CYS A 84 6.06 0.95 -7.83
N GLY A 85 6.04 2.24 -8.16
CA GLY A 85 5.11 2.88 -9.08
C GLY A 85 5.58 4.27 -9.49
N ASN A 86 4.76 5.01 -10.24
CA ASN A 86 5.10 6.33 -10.79
C ASN A 86 4.43 7.51 -10.08
N ASP A 87 3.72 7.24 -8.98
CA ASP A 87 2.86 8.17 -8.26
C ASP A 87 3.58 9.40 -7.70
N ILE A 88 4.90 9.30 -7.47
CA ILE A 88 5.73 10.41 -6.99
C ILE A 88 6.68 10.98 -8.05
N ALA A 89 6.73 10.40 -9.26
CA ALA A 89 7.76 10.74 -10.26
C ALA A 89 7.73 12.23 -10.64
N HIS A 90 6.54 12.77 -10.91
CA HIS A 90 6.37 14.19 -11.20
C HIS A 90 6.58 15.06 -9.96
N SER A 91 6.07 14.64 -8.80
CA SER A 91 6.20 15.40 -7.55
C SER A 91 7.66 15.55 -7.11
N LEU A 92 8.51 14.55 -7.34
CA LEU A 92 9.96 14.65 -7.13
C LEU A 92 10.57 15.74 -8.03
N GLN A 93 10.20 15.80 -9.31
CA GLN A 93 10.69 16.85 -10.21
C GLN A 93 10.24 18.24 -9.73
N VAL A 94 8.97 18.39 -9.33
CA VAL A 94 8.43 19.65 -8.81
C VAL A 94 9.13 20.06 -7.50
N ALA A 95 9.47 19.10 -6.65
CA ALA A 95 10.21 19.34 -5.40
C ALA A 95 11.71 19.63 -5.62
N GLY A 96 12.21 19.60 -6.85
CA GLY A 96 13.58 19.98 -7.20
C GLY A 96 14.61 18.85 -7.20
N PHE A 97 14.18 17.59 -7.11
CA PHE A 97 15.08 16.43 -7.23
C PHE A 97 15.63 16.33 -8.66
N LYS A 98 16.93 16.01 -8.75
CA LYS A 98 17.73 15.95 -9.99
C LYS A 98 18.07 14.52 -10.39
N GLY A 99 17.98 13.58 -9.45
CA GLY A 99 18.28 12.18 -9.63
C GLY A 99 17.38 11.51 -10.66
N ARG A 100 17.83 10.37 -11.17
CA ARG A 100 17.05 9.50 -12.03
C ARG A 100 15.93 8.83 -11.23
N PHE A 101 14.75 8.70 -11.81
CA PHE A 101 13.67 7.90 -11.26
C PHE A 101 13.66 6.50 -11.90
N GLN A 102 13.60 5.45 -11.08
CA GLN A 102 13.48 4.06 -11.49
C GLN A 102 12.33 3.38 -10.76
N MET A 103 11.73 2.39 -11.41
CA MET A 103 10.61 1.66 -10.86
C MET A 103 10.83 0.16 -10.91
N LEU A 104 10.22 -0.53 -9.95
CA LEU A 104 9.85 -1.93 -10.09
C LEU A 104 8.32 -1.99 -9.98
N THR A 105 7.63 -2.15 -11.09
CA THR A 105 6.16 -2.06 -11.16
C THR A 105 5.47 -3.43 -11.11
N ASP A 106 6.23 -4.48 -10.80
CA ASP A 106 5.70 -5.84 -10.60
C ASP A 106 4.86 -5.89 -9.30
N PRO A 107 3.53 -6.12 -9.39
CA PRO A 107 2.65 -6.16 -8.23
C PRO A 107 2.83 -7.48 -7.47
N LEU A 108 3.89 -7.54 -6.68
CA LEU A 108 4.29 -8.73 -5.93
C LEU A 108 3.28 -9.17 -4.87
N CYS A 109 2.33 -8.31 -4.49
CA CYS A 109 1.24 -8.66 -3.56
C CYS A 109 0.14 -9.55 -4.19
N MET A 110 0.18 -9.79 -5.50
CA MET A 110 -0.76 -10.66 -6.21
C MET A 110 -0.06 -11.57 -7.23
N GLY A 111 -0.70 -12.71 -7.50
CA GLY A 111 -0.18 -13.73 -8.41
C GLY A 111 0.92 -14.59 -7.80
N PRO A 112 1.45 -15.55 -8.57
CA PRO A 112 2.48 -16.45 -8.10
C PRO A 112 3.79 -15.71 -7.84
N VAL A 113 4.39 -15.91 -6.67
CA VAL A 113 5.76 -15.45 -6.37
C VAL A 113 6.49 -16.65 -5.78
N ARG A 114 7.37 -17.26 -6.57
CA ARG A 114 7.98 -18.56 -6.25
C ARG A 114 9.49 -18.47 -6.30
N ASP A 115 10.15 -19.30 -5.52
CA ASP A 115 11.61 -19.43 -5.56
C ASP A 115 12.00 -20.31 -6.77
N VAL A 116 12.24 -19.66 -7.90
CA VAL A 116 12.64 -20.26 -9.17
C VAL A 116 13.77 -19.42 -9.80
N PRO A 117 14.57 -19.98 -10.72
CA PRO A 117 15.64 -19.22 -11.39
C PRO A 117 15.13 -17.92 -12.04
N SER A 118 15.95 -16.87 -12.04
CA SER A 118 15.57 -15.50 -12.46
C SER A 118 14.81 -15.45 -13.79
N ALA A 119 15.28 -16.16 -14.83
CA ALA A 119 14.59 -16.21 -16.12
C ALA A 119 13.17 -16.80 -16.04
N ALA A 120 13.01 -17.89 -15.28
CA ALA A 120 11.71 -18.52 -15.05
C ALA A 120 10.80 -17.64 -14.19
N PHE A 121 11.37 -16.93 -13.21
CA PHE A 121 10.66 -15.98 -12.37
C PHE A 121 10.09 -14.83 -13.21
N ARG A 122 10.94 -14.18 -14.01
CA ARG A 122 10.52 -13.08 -14.90
C ARG A 122 9.46 -13.51 -15.91
N ALA A 123 9.59 -14.70 -16.48
CA ALA A 123 8.58 -15.25 -17.40
C ALA A 123 7.24 -15.49 -16.69
N MET A 124 7.26 -16.09 -15.49
CA MET A 124 6.08 -16.35 -14.67
C MET A 124 5.38 -15.05 -14.26
N ARG A 125 6.13 -14.03 -13.82
CA ARG A 125 5.58 -12.71 -13.49
C ARG A 125 5.02 -11.99 -14.72
N SER A 126 5.71 -12.07 -15.86
CA SER A 126 5.25 -11.45 -17.12
C SER A 126 3.91 -12.04 -17.59
N ALA A 127 3.79 -13.38 -17.58
CA ALA A 127 2.57 -14.06 -17.95
C ALA A 127 1.40 -13.68 -17.02
N PHE A 128 1.65 -13.65 -15.71
CA PHE A 128 0.64 -13.24 -14.73
C PHE A 128 0.17 -11.79 -14.95
N ILE A 129 1.10 -10.85 -15.10
CA ILE A 129 0.77 -9.43 -15.30
C ILE A 129 -0.01 -9.23 -16.60
N SER A 130 0.42 -9.85 -17.70
CA SER A 130 -0.29 -9.77 -18.99
C SER A 130 -1.72 -10.26 -18.86
N GLN A 131 -1.92 -11.42 -18.22
CA GLN A 131 -3.25 -12.00 -18.02
C GLN A 131 -4.12 -11.17 -17.07
N ALA A 132 -3.60 -10.78 -15.91
CA ALA A 132 -4.37 -10.11 -14.85
C ALA A 132 -4.83 -8.70 -15.26
N PHE A 133 -4.03 -8.00 -16.07
CA PHE A 133 -4.30 -6.62 -16.47
C PHE A 133 -4.68 -6.47 -17.95
N ALA A 134 -4.84 -7.58 -18.67
CA ALA A 134 -5.14 -7.62 -20.11
C ALA A 134 -4.16 -6.76 -20.94
N LEU A 135 -2.86 -6.89 -20.65
CA LEU A 135 -1.78 -6.16 -21.32
C LEU A 135 -1.07 -7.06 -22.35
N ASP A 136 -0.47 -6.43 -23.36
CA ASP A 136 0.32 -7.14 -24.37
C ASP A 136 1.51 -7.88 -23.74
N GLU A 137 1.60 -9.19 -23.98
CA GLU A 137 2.60 -10.07 -23.36
C GLU A 137 4.04 -9.64 -23.71
N ALA A 138 4.31 -9.24 -24.95
CA ALA A 138 5.64 -8.86 -25.39
C ALA A 138 6.07 -7.50 -24.81
N GLN A 139 5.15 -6.56 -24.61
CA GLN A 139 5.40 -5.30 -23.90
C GLN A 139 5.67 -5.55 -22.42
N VAL A 140 4.85 -6.38 -21.76
CA VAL A 140 5.04 -6.72 -20.35
C VAL A 140 6.37 -7.44 -20.14
N ALA A 141 6.71 -8.43 -20.97
CA ALA A 141 7.96 -9.18 -20.85
C ALA A 141 9.19 -8.28 -21.00
N ARG A 142 9.17 -7.33 -21.95
CA ARG A 142 10.25 -6.34 -22.09
C ARG A 142 10.37 -5.45 -20.87
N ARG A 143 9.25 -4.88 -20.39
CA ARG A 143 9.25 -4.04 -19.18
C ARG A 143 9.78 -4.80 -17.97
N VAL A 144 9.30 -6.02 -17.73
CA VAL A 144 9.77 -6.86 -16.61
C VAL A 144 11.25 -7.18 -16.76
N ALA A 145 11.74 -7.48 -17.96
CA ALA A 145 13.18 -7.69 -18.17
C ALA A 145 13.98 -6.42 -17.81
N ASP A 146 13.58 -5.26 -18.34
CA ASP A 146 14.27 -3.99 -18.12
C ASP A 146 14.28 -3.60 -16.63
N GLU A 147 13.15 -3.70 -15.94
CA GLU A 147 13.04 -3.35 -14.51
C GLU A 147 13.88 -4.28 -13.64
N TYR A 148 13.90 -5.59 -13.91
CA TYR A 148 14.69 -6.54 -13.13
C TYR A 148 16.19 -6.44 -13.44
N ASP A 149 16.60 -6.12 -14.67
CA ASP A 149 18.00 -5.84 -15.00
C ASP A 149 18.50 -4.59 -14.25
N GLN A 150 17.67 -3.55 -14.19
CA GLN A 150 17.99 -2.37 -13.40
C GLN A 150 18.06 -2.68 -11.90
N LEU A 151 17.17 -3.54 -11.39
CA LEU A 151 17.15 -3.94 -10.00
C LEU A 151 18.41 -4.74 -9.62
N GLU A 152 18.89 -5.61 -10.51
CA GLU A 152 20.15 -6.33 -10.31
C GLU A 152 21.35 -5.37 -10.24
N ALA A 153 21.31 -4.27 -10.99
CA ALA A 153 22.32 -3.21 -10.94
C ALA A 153 22.26 -2.33 -9.67
N LEU A 154 21.29 -2.55 -8.76
CA LEU A 154 21.17 -1.80 -7.51
C LEU A 154 22.43 -1.93 -6.62
N ALA A 155 23.07 -3.11 -6.62
CA ALA A 155 24.24 -3.38 -5.80
C ALA A 155 25.45 -2.51 -6.16
N ASP A 156 25.57 -2.13 -7.44
CA ASP A 156 26.70 -1.38 -7.98
C ASP A 156 26.40 0.12 -8.18
N ALA A 157 25.21 0.58 -7.77
CA ALA A 157 24.78 1.95 -7.97
C ALA A 157 25.55 2.94 -7.08
N ASP A 158 25.90 4.10 -7.64
CA ASP A 158 26.63 5.15 -6.91
C ASP A 158 25.89 5.63 -5.66
N HIS A 159 24.59 5.89 -5.80
CA HIS A 159 23.71 6.36 -4.74
C HIS A 159 22.26 6.02 -5.08
N SER A 160 21.57 5.29 -4.21
CA SER A 160 20.18 4.90 -4.42
C SER A 160 19.33 5.21 -3.18
N VAL A 161 18.12 5.73 -3.41
CA VAL A 161 17.15 5.96 -2.34
C VAL A 161 15.85 5.26 -2.67
N LEU A 162 15.44 4.33 -1.81
CA LEU A 162 14.16 3.63 -1.90
C LEU A 162 13.08 4.48 -1.20
N TRP A 163 11.97 4.73 -1.88
CA TRP A 163 10.81 5.43 -1.32
C TRP A 163 9.70 4.43 -1.03
N CYS A 164 9.55 4.08 0.25
CA CYS A 164 8.65 3.03 0.69
C CYS A 164 7.59 3.50 1.70
N GLU A 165 6.50 2.75 1.75
CA GLU A 165 5.36 2.94 2.64
C GLU A 165 5.14 1.73 3.54
N ALA A 166 4.20 1.85 4.47
CA ALA A 166 3.87 0.78 5.40
C ALA A 166 3.15 -0.42 4.78
N ASP A 167 2.70 -0.32 3.54
CA ASP A 167 1.76 -1.26 2.96
C ASP A 167 2.42 -2.48 2.28
N ALA A 168 1.60 -3.46 1.89
CA ALA A 168 2.10 -4.71 1.33
C ALA A 168 2.75 -4.56 -0.06
N TYR A 169 2.31 -3.63 -0.90
CA TYR A 169 2.91 -3.43 -2.22
C TYR A 169 4.34 -2.90 -2.08
N ASP A 170 4.48 -1.89 -1.21
CA ASP A 170 5.74 -1.25 -0.88
C ASP A 170 6.72 -2.16 -0.15
N GLN A 171 6.26 -2.85 0.89
CA GLN A 171 7.12 -3.71 1.68
C GLN A 171 7.56 -4.96 0.89
N LEU A 172 6.73 -5.48 -0.03
CA LEU A 172 7.14 -6.57 -0.93
C LEU A 172 8.13 -6.09 -2.00
N PHE A 173 7.98 -4.87 -2.51
CA PHE A 173 9.00 -4.23 -3.34
C PHE A 173 10.34 -4.10 -2.59
N LEU A 174 10.32 -3.55 -1.37
CA LEU A 174 11.51 -3.39 -0.54
C LEU A 174 12.18 -4.74 -0.23
N MET A 175 11.38 -5.75 0.14
CA MET A 175 11.85 -7.11 0.34
C MET A 175 12.55 -7.65 -0.90
N ARG A 176 11.95 -7.51 -2.08
CA ARG A 176 12.52 -8.01 -3.34
C ARG A 176 13.83 -7.30 -3.69
N ALA A 177 13.86 -5.97 -3.57
CA ALA A 177 15.04 -5.16 -3.85
C ALA A 177 16.22 -5.55 -2.96
N LEU A 178 15.98 -5.70 -1.65
CA LEU A 178 17.03 -6.04 -0.70
C LEU A 178 17.44 -7.52 -0.75
N ALA A 179 16.51 -8.44 -1.03
CA ALA A 179 16.81 -9.87 -1.08
C ALA A 179 17.78 -10.25 -2.22
N GLY A 180 17.86 -9.44 -3.28
CA GLY A 180 18.81 -9.62 -4.38
C GLY A 180 20.25 -9.20 -4.06
N LEU A 181 20.48 -8.48 -2.95
CA LEU A 181 21.79 -7.95 -2.59
C LEU A 181 22.60 -8.98 -1.81
N GLU A 182 23.92 -9.08 -2.03
CA GLU A 182 24.77 -9.93 -1.18
C GLU A 182 24.90 -9.35 0.24
N GLN A 183 25.17 -8.05 0.32
CA GLN A 183 25.31 -7.21 1.52
C GLN A 183 24.76 -5.81 1.22
N ALA A 184 24.57 -4.97 2.23
CA ALA A 184 24.05 -3.61 2.05
C ALA A 184 25.06 -2.70 1.32
N PRO A 185 24.69 -2.07 0.19
CA PRO A 185 25.51 -1.03 -0.42
C PRO A 185 25.65 0.17 0.53
N ARG A 186 26.86 0.73 0.60
CA ARG A 186 27.16 1.87 1.51
C ARG A 186 26.39 3.15 1.20
N THR A 187 25.75 3.20 0.04
CA THR A 187 25.06 4.36 -0.52
C THR A 187 23.59 4.03 -0.84
N LEU A 188 23.05 2.97 -0.24
CA LEU A 188 21.63 2.63 -0.30
C LEU A 188 20.93 3.21 0.93
N GLU A 189 20.01 4.14 0.68
CA GLU A 189 19.19 4.78 1.70
C GLU A 189 17.71 4.43 1.51
N LEU A 190 16.95 4.58 2.58
CA LEU A 190 15.52 4.31 2.63
C LEU A 190 14.79 5.49 3.26
N ILE A 191 13.75 5.94 2.58
CA ILE A 191 12.68 6.76 3.15
C ILE A 191 11.48 5.84 3.32
N GLU A 192 11.01 5.74 4.56
CA GLU A 192 9.95 4.81 4.94
C GLU A 192 8.95 5.52 5.85
N VAL A 193 7.68 5.58 5.44
CA VAL A 193 6.64 6.33 6.16
C VAL A 193 5.35 5.51 6.36
N ASP A 194 4.76 5.62 7.54
CA ASP A 194 3.46 5.01 7.88
C ASP A 194 2.37 6.05 8.18
N ARG A 195 2.76 7.32 8.33
CA ARG A 195 1.87 8.44 8.67
C ARG A 195 2.50 9.77 8.32
N ILE A 196 1.65 10.76 8.05
CA ILE A 196 2.06 12.17 7.90
C ILE A 196 1.24 13.02 8.87
N PRO A 197 1.88 13.79 9.77
CA PRO A 197 1.15 14.72 10.64
C PRO A 197 0.25 15.64 9.84
N GLY A 198 -0.98 15.87 10.30
CA GLY A 198 -1.96 16.66 9.57
C GLY A 198 -2.74 15.92 8.48
N VAL A 199 -2.39 14.67 8.16
CA VAL A 199 -3.16 13.80 7.27
C VAL A 199 -3.97 12.82 8.11
N GLU A 200 -5.30 12.88 8.03
CA GLU A 200 -6.20 12.02 8.82
C GLU A 200 -6.13 10.56 8.35
N ARG A 201 -6.07 10.35 7.04
CA ARG A 201 -5.99 9.04 6.40
C ARG A 201 -4.85 9.02 5.39
N PHE A 202 -3.73 8.44 5.79
CA PHE A 202 -2.58 8.27 4.91
C PHE A 202 -2.82 7.05 4.01
N ILE A 203 -3.01 7.28 2.71
CA ILE A 203 -3.16 6.21 1.70
C ILE A 203 -1.83 5.90 1.06
N GLY A 204 -1.12 6.94 0.61
CA GLY A 204 0.29 6.79 0.31
C GLY A 204 1.03 8.07 -0.07
N ILE A 205 2.34 7.99 -0.32
CA ILE A 205 3.24 9.14 -0.60
C ILE A 205 2.77 9.87 -1.86
N GLY A 206 2.21 9.17 -2.85
CA GLY A 206 1.63 9.78 -4.05
C GLY A 206 0.51 10.80 -3.79
N GLN A 207 -0.09 10.81 -2.60
CA GLN A 207 -1.10 11.82 -2.24
C GLN A 207 -0.49 13.13 -1.73
N LEU A 208 0.80 13.14 -1.39
CA LEU A 208 1.45 14.25 -0.68
C LEU A 208 1.83 15.39 -1.62
N ALA A 209 1.78 16.62 -1.09
CA ALA A 209 2.31 17.78 -1.79
C ALA A 209 3.83 17.63 -2.03
N PRO A 210 4.40 18.15 -3.14
CA PRO A 210 5.83 18.08 -3.43
C PRO A 210 6.73 18.55 -2.27
N ASP A 211 6.33 19.61 -1.55
CA ASP A 211 7.05 20.14 -0.38
C ASP A 211 7.29 19.10 0.72
N LEU A 212 6.39 18.12 0.86
CA LEU A 212 6.54 17.04 1.82
C LEU A 212 7.60 16.04 1.40
N LEU A 213 7.86 15.86 0.11
CA LEU A 213 8.97 15.03 -0.36
C LEU A 213 10.31 15.68 0.01
N ALA A 214 10.43 17.00 -0.15
CA ALA A 214 11.60 17.75 0.30
C ALA A 214 11.77 17.66 1.84
N TRP A 215 10.68 17.67 2.60
CA TRP A 215 10.70 17.49 4.05
C TRP A 215 11.05 16.06 4.49
N LEU A 216 10.62 15.03 3.75
CA LEU A 216 10.94 13.63 4.02
C LEU A 216 12.39 13.29 3.71
N TRP A 217 12.96 13.94 2.70
CA TRP A 217 14.30 13.63 2.22
C TRP A 217 15.42 13.64 3.27
N PRO A 218 15.55 14.63 4.19
CA PRO A 218 16.55 14.57 5.26
C PRO A 218 16.29 13.48 6.32
N GLN A 219 15.17 12.77 6.25
CA GLN A 219 14.80 11.69 7.18
C GLN A 219 15.18 10.30 6.65
N ARG A 220 15.79 10.24 5.45
CA ARG A 220 16.32 8.99 4.91
C ARG A 220 17.37 8.39 5.84
N ARG A 221 17.41 7.06 5.89
CA ARG A 221 18.38 6.30 6.69
C ARG A 221 19.14 5.34 5.80
N LEU A 222 20.39 5.06 6.14
CA LEU A 222 21.15 4.00 5.49
C LEU A 222 20.51 2.63 5.78
N ILE A 223 20.51 1.78 4.76
CA ILE A 223 20.22 0.36 4.89
C ILE A 223 21.47 -0.36 5.38
N ASP A 224 21.32 -1.25 6.35
CA ASP A 224 22.39 -2.08 6.90
C ASP A 224 22.23 -3.56 6.51
N ASP A 225 23.24 -4.36 6.84
CA ASP A 225 23.25 -5.79 6.54
C ASP A 225 22.13 -6.55 7.27
N ASP A 226 21.71 -6.08 8.45
CA ASP A 226 20.59 -6.67 9.19
C ASP A 226 19.27 -6.55 8.41
N ALA A 227 19.02 -5.40 7.77
CA ALA A 227 17.89 -5.20 6.88
C ALA A 227 17.95 -6.12 5.64
N VAL A 228 19.12 -6.27 5.02
CA VAL A 228 19.33 -7.19 3.88
C VAL A 228 19.10 -8.64 4.29
N HIS A 229 19.65 -9.09 5.42
CA HIS A 229 19.45 -10.45 5.93
C HIS A 229 17.99 -10.73 6.29
N LEU A 230 17.30 -9.76 6.90
CA LEU A 230 15.88 -9.86 7.18
C LEU A 230 15.05 -9.95 5.89
N ALA A 231 15.32 -9.10 4.91
CA ALA A 231 14.63 -9.12 3.62
C ALA A 231 14.81 -10.44 2.88
N LYS A 232 16.01 -11.04 2.89
CA LYS A 232 16.26 -12.38 2.33
C LYS A 232 15.40 -13.45 2.98
N ARG A 233 15.35 -13.46 4.32
CA ARG A 233 14.51 -14.41 5.08
C ARG A 233 13.03 -14.22 4.78
N ALA A 234 12.57 -12.97 4.74
CA ALA A 234 11.19 -12.64 4.43
C ALA A 234 10.81 -13.01 2.99
N TRP A 235 11.70 -12.74 2.03
CA TRP A 235 11.50 -13.10 0.62
C TRP A 235 11.40 -14.61 0.42
N ALA A 236 12.32 -15.38 1.03
CA ALA A 236 12.27 -16.84 1.00
C ALA A 236 10.97 -17.38 1.63
N ALA A 237 10.55 -16.81 2.77
CA ALA A 237 9.30 -17.18 3.42
C ALA A 237 8.06 -16.81 2.56
N TYR A 238 8.09 -15.68 1.86
CA TYR A 238 7.00 -15.26 0.96
C TYR A 238 6.90 -16.16 -0.27
N CYS A 239 8.03 -16.64 -0.79
CA CYS A 239 8.11 -17.55 -1.93
C CYS A 239 7.75 -19.01 -1.59
N ALA A 240 7.67 -19.35 -0.30
CA ALA A 240 7.44 -20.71 0.15
C ALA A 240 5.98 -21.17 -0.10
N PRO A 241 5.76 -22.47 -0.36
CA PRO A 241 4.40 -23.02 -0.51
C PRO A 241 3.63 -23.13 0.81
N SER A 242 4.30 -22.98 1.95
CA SER A 242 3.69 -22.84 3.28
C SER A 242 3.82 -21.41 3.78
N PRO A 243 2.74 -20.78 4.28
CA PRO A 243 2.77 -19.43 4.84
C PRO A 243 3.28 -19.38 6.29
N GLU A 244 3.62 -20.51 6.92
CA GLU A 244 3.96 -20.56 8.35
C GLU A 244 5.18 -19.69 8.70
N SER A 245 6.26 -19.76 7.91
CA SER A 245 7.44 -18.92 8.12
C SER A 245 7.14 -17.44 7.91
N LEU A 246 6.25 -17.12 6.96
CA LEU A 246 5.80 -15.75 6.73
C LEU A 246 4.99 -15.24 7.94
N ALA A 247 4.13 -16.09 8.50
CA ALA A 247 3.36 -15.78 9.70
C ALA A 247 4.24 -15.59 10.94
N GLN A 248 5.30 -16.37 11.10
CA GLN A 248 6.28 -16.15 12.17
C GLN A 248 6.94 -14.78 12.06
N LEU A 249 7.31 -14.36 10.83
CA LEU A 249 7.87 -13.02 10.59
C LEU A 249 6.83 -11.92 10.82
N ALA A 250 5.58 -12.13 10.41
CA ALA A 250 4.49 -11.17 10.60
C ALA A 250 4.15 -10.88 12.08
N HIS A 251 4.50 -11.78 13.00
CA HIS A 251 4.31 -11.61 14.44
C HIS A 251 5.60 -11.23 15.19
N GLY A 252 6.70 -11.03 14.47
CA GLY A 252 7.98 -10.60 15.03
C GLY A 252 8.09 -9.07 15.16
N THR A 253 9.11 -8.63 15.90
CA THR A 253 9.54 -7.23 15.94
C THR A 253 10.85 -7.10 15.17
N HIS A 254 10.88 -6.23 14.17
CA HIS A 254 12.01 -6.09 13.24
C HIS A 254 12.55 -4.66 13.26
N SER A 255 13.57 -4.39 14.08
CA SER A 255 14.13 -3.03 14.18
C SER A 255 14.75 -2.52 12.88
N ALA A 256 15.32 -3.41 12.06
CA ALA A 256 15.94 -3.06 10.79
C ALA A 256 14.91 -2.64 9.72
N LEU A 257 13.71 -3.24 9.75
CA LEU A 257 12.57 -2.95 8.87
C LEU A 257 11.26 -2.90 9.69
N PRO A 258 10.99 -1.80 10.41
CA PRO A 258 9.90 -1.74 11.40
C PRO A 258 8.49 -1.94 10.84
N LEU A 259 8.27 -1.59 9.57
CA LEU A 259 6.95 -1.68 8.93
C LEU A 259 6.68 -3.04 8.28
N LEU A 260 7.68 -3.93 8.23
CA LEU A 260 7.59 -5.23 7.59
C LEU A 260 6.50 -6.12 8.22
N ALA A 261 6.53 -6.30 9.54
CA ALA A 261 5.62 -7.23 10.22
C ALA A 261 4.13 -6.86 10.02
N PRO A 262 3.70 -5.59 10.22
CA PRO A 262 2.33 -5.17 9.91
C PRO A 262 1.92 -5.43 8.45
N ALA A 263 2.80 -5.14 7.49
CA ALA A 263 2.52 -5.38 6.06
C ALA A 263 2.36 -6.87 5.74
N LEU A 264 3.24 -7.72 6.28
CA LEU A 264 3.14 -9.17 6.13
C LEU A 264 1.88 -9.73 6.78
N LEU A 265 1.49 -9.21 7.95
CA LEU A 265 0.26 -9.60 8.62
C LEU A 265 -0.96 -9.27 7.76
N ARG A 266 -0.98 -8.08 7.15
CA ARG A 266 -2.04 -7.71 6.20
C ARG A 266 -2.02 -8.59 4.95
N GLN A 267 -0.84 -8.87 4.39
CA GLN A 267 -0.69 -9.72 3.20
C GLN A 267 -1.17 -11.15 3.46
N LEU A 268 -0.92 -11.71 4.65
CA LEU A 268 -1.43 -13.03 5.04
C LEU A 268 -2.96 -13.11 5.06
N GLN A 269 -3.64 -11.98 5.29
CA GLN A 269 -5.10 -11.91 5.23
C GLN A 269 -5.64 -11.98 3.80
N GLU A 270 -4.78 -12.01 2.78
CA GLU A 270 -5.17 -12.39 1.43
C GLU A 270 -5.36 -13.91 1.28
N LEU A 271 -4.90 -14.75 2.23
CA LEU A 271 -5.32 -16.15 2.26
C LEU A 271 -6.84 -16.26 2.52
N PRO A 272 -7.50 -17.36 2.08
CA PRO A 272 -8.91 -17.59 2.35
C PRO A 272 -9.21 -17.59 3.85
N GLY A 273 -10.21 -16.82 4.29
CA GLY A 273 -10.67 -16.90 5.68
C GLY A 273 -11.24 -18.28 5.99
N ILE A 274 -10.94 -18.83 7.16
CA ILE A 274 -11.39 -20.18 7.54
C ILE A 274 -12.91 -20.37 7.54
N ARG A 275 -13.67 -19.28 7.67
CA ARG A 275 -15.13 -19.30 7.76
C ARG A 275 -15.83 -19.24 6.39
N ASP A 276 -15.38 -18.35 5.51
CA ASP A 276 -16.09 -18.00 4.28
C ASP A 276 -15.25 -18.20 3.01
N GLY A 277 -13.96 -18.49 3.14
CA GLY A 277 -13.04 -18.69 2.01
C GLY A 277 -12.66 -17.39 1.30
N LEU A 278 -13.08 -16.23 1.80
CA LEU A 278 -12.74 -14.94 1.22
C LEU A 278 -11.40 -14.43 1.77
N SER A 279 -10.59 -13.81 0.94
CA SER A 279 -9.55 -12.88 1.40
C SER A 279 -10.19 -11.71 2.18
N LEU A 280 -9.39 -10.98 2.94
CA LEU A 280 -9.87 -9.75 3.59
C LEU A 280 -10.34 -8.73 2.55
N THR A 281 -9.61 -8.53 1.46
CA THR A 281 -10.02 -7.59 0.40
C THR A 281 -11.40 -7.94 -0.17
N GLU A 282 -11.61 -9.20 -0.55
CA GLU A 282 -12.90 -9.67 -1.07
C GLU A 282 -14.00 -9.49 -0.02
N ARG A 283 -13.74 -9.86 1.25
CA ARG A 283 -14.73 -9.71 2.34
C ARG A 283 -15.12 -8.25 2.57
N LEU A 284 -14.17 -7.32 2.59
CA LEU A 284 -14.46 -5.90 2.74
C LEU A 284 -15.30 -5.36 1.59
N ALA A 285 -14.98 -5.75 0.35
CA ALA A 285 -15.74 -5.37 -0.83
C ALA A 285 -17.18 -5.90 -0.80
N LEU A 286 -17.35 -7.21 -0.59
CA LEU A 286 -18.67 -7.86 -0.49
C LEU A 286 -19.51 -7.27 0.64
N THR A 287 -18.90 -6.99 1.80
CA THR A 287 -19.58 -6.35 2.94
C THR A 287 -20.13 -4.99 2.56
N TYR A 288 -19.31 -4.13 1.93
CA TYR A 288 -19.79 -2.81 1.52
C TYR A 288 -20.89 -2.89 0.45
N ILE A 289 -20.78 -3.80 -0.52
CA ILE A 289 -21.80 -4.01 -1.54
C ILE A 289 -23.11 -4.50 -0.90
N ALA A 290 -23.04 -5.39 0.09
CA ALA A 290 -24.22 -5.83 0.85
C ALA A 290 -24.94 -4.66 1.54
N GLU A 291 -24.17 -3.73 2.13
CA GLU A 291 -24.71 -2.54 2.82
C GLU A 291 -25.25 -1.49 1.85
N ALA A 292 -24.56 -1.26 0.73
CA ALA A 292 -24.89 -0.20 -0.24
C ALA A 292 -25.95 -0.62 -1.26
N GLY A 293 -26.12 -1.93 -1.50
CA GLY A 293 -26.91 -2.45 -2.61
C GLY A 293 -26.17 -2.31 -3.94
N LEU A 294 -26.88 -1.92 -5.00
CA LEU A 294 -26.31 -1.71 -6.33
C LEU A 294 -25.37 -0.49 -6.31
N VAL A 295 -24.07 -0.70 -6.57
CA VAL A 295 -23.05 0.33 -6.39
C VAL A 295 -21.97 0.29 -7.47
N PRO A 296 -21.48 1.44 -7.97
CA PRO A 296 -20.39 1.46 -8.96
C PRO A 296 -19.08 0.87 -8.41
N PHE A 297 -18.34 0.16 -9.26
CA PHE A 297 -17.05 -0.46 -8.94
C PHE A 297 -16.06 0.53 -8.29
N GLY A 298 -15.93 1.73 -8.88
CA GLY A 298 -15.04 2.77 -8.38
C GLY A 298 -15.47 3.31 -7.01
N ARG A 299 -16.76 3.22 -6.65
CA ARG A 299 -17.25 3.59 -5.31
C ARG A 299 -16.90 2.54 -4.28
N VAL A 300 -16.92 1.25 -4.65
CA VAL A 300 -16.42 0.17 -3.78
C VAL A 300 -14.94 0.38 -3.49
N PHE A 301 -14.12 0.57 -4.53
CA PHE A 301 -12.70 0.85 -4.36
C PHE A 301 -12.44 2.08 -3.47
N ALA A 302 -13.11 3.20 -3.76
CA ALA A 302 -12.96 4.44 -2.99
C ALA A 302 -13.36 4.26 -1.51
N GLU A 303 -14.42 3.51 -1.22
CA GLU A 303 -14.84 3.22 0.16
C GLU A 303 -13.79 2.38 0.90
N LEU A 304 -13.24 1.34 0.25
CA LEU A 304 -12.19 0.51 0.85
C LEU A 304 -10.98 1.37 1.20
N MET A 305 -10.43 2.12 0.24
CA MET A 305 -9.23 2.92 0.47
C MET A 305 -9.46 3.99 1.55
N SER A 306 -10.58 4.73 1.47
CA SER A 306 -10.83 5.87 2.35
C SER A 306 -11.28 5.49 3.77
N LYS A 307 -11.85 4.30 3.99
CA LYS A 307 -12.48 3.96 5.28
C LYS A 307 -12.27 2.55 5.81
N ARG A 308 -12.28 1.52 4.96
CA ARG A 308 -12.43 0.12 5.43
C ARG A 308 -11.16 -0.69 5.45
N GLU A 309 -10.30 -0.50 4.46
CA GLU A 309 -9.04 -1.24 4.34
C GLU A 309 -8.10 -0.79 5.47
N PRO A 310 -7.70 -1.63 6.45
CA PRO A 310 -6.82 -1.18 7.53
C PRO A 310 -5.50 -0.59 7.02
N LEU A 311 -4.91 -1.17 5.97
CA LEU A 311 -3.61 -0.79 5.41
C LEU A 311 -3.68 -0.81 3.87
N PRO A 312 -4.09 0.30 3.23
CA PRO A 312 -4.27 0.39 1.78
C PRO A 312 -2.99 0.08 1.00
N PHE A 313 -3.07 -0.81 0.01
CA PHE A 313 -1.93 -1.21 -0.83
C PHE A 313 -2.29 -1.43 -2.31
N LEU A 314 -3.58 -1.32 -2.65
CA LEU A 314 -4.08 -1.67 -3.99
C LEU A 314 -4.21 -0.42 -4.86
N GLY A 315 -3.69 -0.50 -6.08
CA GLY A 315 -4.15 0.32 -7.19
C GLY A 315 -5.56 -0.10 -7.66
N ASP A 316 -6.25 0.79 -8.35
CA ASP A 316 -7.59 0.55 -8.88
C ASP A 316 -7.64 -0.62 -9.87
N MET A 317 -6.64 -0.75 -10.74
CA MET A 317 -6.48 -1.86 -11.67
C MET A 317 -6.21 -3.20 -10.95
N MET A 318 -5.46 -3.17 -9.84
CA MET A 318 -5.23 -4.36 -9.01
C MET A 318 -6.52 -4.80 -8.32
N PHE A 319 -7.27 -3.85 -7.77
CA PHE A 319 -8.59 -4.13 -7.20
C PHE A 319 -9.54 -4.70 -8.24
N HIS A 320 -9.61 -4.11 -9.44
CA HIS A 320 -10.43 -4.63 -10.53
C HIS A 320 -10.05 -6.07 -10.89
N ALA A 321 -8.76 -6.37 -11.04
CA ALA A 321 -8.25 -7.70 -11.32
C ALA A 321 -8.60 -8.72 -10.21
N LEU A 322 -8.46 -8.34 -8.94
CA LEU A 322 -8.80 -9.19 -7.78
C LEU A 322 -10.29 -9.53 -7.72
N MET A 323 -11.16 -8.65 -8.20
CA MET A 323 -12.61 -8.89 -8.20
C MET A 323 -13.09 -9.73 -9.39
N ARG A 324 -12.31 -9.85 -10.48
CA ARG A 324 -12.74 -10.61 -11.68
C ARG A 324 -13.14 -12.06 -11.39
N PRO A 325 -12.40 -12.85 -10.58
CA PRO A 325 -12.80 -14.23 -10.28
C PRO A 325 -14.18 -14.35 -9.60
N LEU A 326 -14.61 -13.32 -8.85
CA LEU A 326 -15.92 -13.26 -8.18
C LEU A 326 -17.07 -12.95 -9.15
N ILE A 327 -16.77 -12.46 -10.35
CA ILE A 327 -17.72 -11.99 -11.36
C ILE A 327 -17.78 -12.97 -12.54
N ASP A 328 -16.62 -13.43 -13.02
CA ASP A 328 -16.49 -14.20 -14.26
C ASP A 328 -16.58 -15.72 -14.06
N GLY A 329 -16.58 -16.17 -12.79
CA GLY A 329 -16.67 -17.58 -12.45
C GLY A 329 -18.02 -18.21 -12.82
N LYS A 330 -18.05 -19.55 -12.92
CA LYS A 330 -19.29 -20.31 -13.20
C LYS A 330 -20.38 -20.13 -12.13
N GLN A 331 -19.97 -19.85 -10.89
CA GLN A 331 -20.84 -19.58 -9.75
C GLN A 331 -20.39 -18.24 -9.12
N PRO A 332 -20.76 -17.10 -9.73
CA PRO A 332 -20.24 -15.81 -9.32
C PRO A 332 -20.85 -15.35 -7.99
N LEU A 333 -20.05 -14.63 -7.19
CA LEU A 333 -20.54 -13.93 -5.98
C LEU A 333 -21.11 -12.55 -6.30
N LEU A 334 -20.71 -11.98 -7.45
CA LEU A 334 -21.06 -10.64 -7.88
C LEU A 334 -21.70 -10.64 -9.26
N ILE A 335 -22.69 -9.77 -9.45
CA ILE A 335 -23.24 -9.42 -10.75
C ILE A 335 -22.65 -8.06 -11.14
N GLU A 336 -22.02 -8.00 -12.30
CA GLU A 336 -21.59 -6.76 -12.95
C GLU A 336 -22.63 -6.35 -14.01
N THR A 337 -23.13 -5.12 -13.93
CA THR A 337 -24.07 -4.56 -14.89
C THR A 337 -23.52 -3.28 -15.53
N GLN A 338 -24.20 -2.78 -16.57
CA GLN A 338 -23.76 -1.60 -17.35
C GLN A 338 -22.39 -1.80 -18.04
N VAL A 339 -22.17 -3.01 -18.58
CA VAL A 339 -20.89 -3.43 -19.18
C VAL A 339 -20.48 -2.60 -20.41
N ASP A 340 -21.39 -1.80 -20.96
CA ASP A 340 -21.14 -0.80 -22.00
C ASP A 340 -20.32 0.41 -21.51
N ARG A 341 -20.25 0.62 -20.19
CA ARG A 341 -19.50 1.72 -19.57
C ARG A 341 -18.06 1.31 -19.25
N ASP A 342 -17.22 2.33 -19.03
CA ASP A 342 -15.91 2.15 -18.42
C ASP A 342 -16.03 1.44 -17.07
N TRP A 343 -15.10 0.52 -16.80
CA TRP A 343 -15.18 -0.38 -15.64
C TRP A 343 -15.46 0.30 -14.28
N PRO A 344 -14.93 1.50 -13.95
CA PRO A 344 -15.19 2.12 -12.64
C PRO A 344 -16.66 2.51 -12.45
N ARG A 345 -17.39 2.70 -13.54
CA ARG A 345 -18.80 3.13 -13.57
C ARG A 345 -19.77 1.96 -13.67
N ARG A 346 -19.29 0.75 -13.92
CA ARG A 346 -20.10 -0.46 -13.93
C ARG A 346 -20.57 -0.76 -12.51
N GLU A 347 -21.78 -1.26 -12.38
CA GLU A 347 -22.41 -1.47 -11.09
C GLU A 347 -22.30 -2.92 -10.64
N LEU A 348 -22.01 -3.10 -9.36
CA LEU A 348 -21.89 -4.38 -8.69
C LEU A 348 -23.08 -4.60 -7.75
N ALA A 349 -23.55 -5.84 -7.70
CA ALA A 349 -24.50 -6.33 -6.71
C ALA A 349 -24.13 -7.77 -6.30
N LEU A 350 -24.52 -8.19 -5.10
CA LEU A 350 -24.32 -9.58 -4.67
C LEU A 350 -25.31 -10.52 -5.35
N THR A 351 -24.83 -11.72 -5.70
CA THR A 351 -25.69 -12.86 -6.03
C THR A 351 -26.24 -13.49 -4.75
N PRO A 352 -27.25 -14.39 -4.82
CA PRO A 352 -27.66 -15.20 -3.67
C PRO A 352 -26.49 -15.97 -3.04
N LEU A 353 -25.58 -16.50 -3.87
CA LEU A 353 -24.37 -17.17 -3.39
C LEU A 353 -23.42 -16.18 -2.70
N GLY A 354 -23.26 -14.96 -3.22
CA GLY A 354 -22.47 -13.91 -2.58
C GLY A 354 -22.95 -13.60 -1.16
N TYR A 355 -24.26 -13.57 -0.92
CA TYR A 355 -24.82 -13.42 0.42
C TYR A 355 -24.52 -14.64 1.32
N GLN A 356 -24.68 -15.87 0.82
CA GLN A 356 -24.39 -17.10 1.57
C GLN A 356 -22.92 -17.22 1.96
N VAL A 357 -22.01 -16.86 1.05
CA VAL A 357 -20.57 -16.86 1.34
C VAL A 357 -20.27 -15.80 2.39
N LEU A 358 -20.81 -14.59 2.27
CA LEU A 358 -20.56 -13.51 3.23
C LEU A 358 -21.09 -13.82 4.65
N SER A 359 -22.21 -14.55 4.76
CA SER A 359 -22.75 -15.04 6.04
C SER A 359 -21.97 -16.24 6.60
N GLY A 360 -21.16 -16.92 5.79
CA GLY A 360 -20.45 -18.15 6.15
C GLY A 360 -21.31 -19.41 6.01
N ASP A 361 -22.43 -19.34 5.29
CA ASP A 361 -23.30 -20.49 4.97
C ASP A 361 -22.77 -21.28 3.75
N ALA A 362 -21.84 -20.70 2.99
CA ALA A 362 -21.11 -21.33 1.90
C ALA A 362 -19.62 -20.92 1.93
N TYR A 363 -18.75 -21.72 1.31
CA TYR A 363 -17.31 -21.47 1.29
C TYR A 363 -16.82 -21.12 -0.12
N TRP A 364 -16.20 -19.95 -0.31
CA TRP A 364 -15.88 -19.42 -1.63
C TRP A 364 -15.06 -20.39 -2.51
N LEU A 365 -14.03 -21.04 -1.96
CA LEU A 365 -13.14 -21.90 -2.76
C LEU A 365 -13.79 -23.20 -3.25
N GLU A 366 -14.98 -23.57 -2.74
CA GLU A 366 -15.77 -24.67 -3.30
C GLU A 366 -16.47 -24.28 -4.61
N HIS A 367 -16.62 -22.97 -4.86
CA HIS A 367 -17.30 -22.40 -6.03
C HIS A 367 -16.34 -21.69 -7.00
N ALA A 368 -15.14 -21.36 -6.54
CA ALA A 368 -14.09 -20.81 -7.36
C ALA A 368 -13.69 -21.78 -8.50
N SER A 369 -13.28 -21.24 -9.64
CA SER A 369 -12.95 -22.03 -10.84
C SER A 369 -11.53 -21.85 -11.35
N HIS A 370 -10.75 -21.03 -10.66
CA HIS A 370 -9.38 -20.69 -11.04
C HIS A 370 -8.45 -20.81 -9.85
N GLU A 371 -7.18 -21.12 -10.12
CA GLU A 371 -6.14 -21.04 -9.11
C GLU A 371 -5.91 -19.59 -8.69
N ARG A 372 -5.68 -19.40 -7.40
CA ARG A 372 -5.28 -18.11 -6.82
C ARG A 372 -3.97 -18.28 -6.08
N TRP A 373 -3.16 -17.23 -6.05
CA TRP A 373 -1.86 -17.24 -5.41
C TRP A 373 -1.73 -16.13 -4.39
N VAL A 374 -1.12 -16.45 -3.26
CA VAL A 374 -0.68 -15.49 -2.23
C VAL A 374 0.81 -15.76 -2.00
N GLY A 375 1.66 -15.01 -2.68
CA GLY A 375 3.09 -15.31 -2.75
C GLY A 375 3.33 -16.71 -3.34
N GLY A 376 4.04 -17.56 -2.59
CA GLY A 376 4.31 -18.95 -2.96
C GLY A 376 3.18 -19.93 -2.69
N VAL A 377 2.12 -19.51 -2.00
CA VAL A 377 0.98 -20.37 -1.66
C VAL A 377 0.00 -20.43 -2.82
N CYS A 378 -0.15 -21.62 -3.41
CA CYS A 378 -1.16 -21.90 -4.43
C CYS A 378 -2.48 -22.36 -3.77
N LEU A 379 -3.58 -21.77 -4.21
CA LEU A 379 -4.94 -22.10 -3.78
C LEU A 379 -5.69 -22.68 -4.99
N SER A 380 -5.80 -24.00 -5.03
CA SER A 380 -6.52 -24.71 -6.09
C SER A 380 -7.94 -25.07 -5.61
N PRO A 381 -9.01 -24.73 -6.35
CA PRO A 381 -10.37 -25.12 -5.99
C PRO A 381 -10.54 -26.63 -5.79
N GLY A 382 -11.33 -27.02 -4.78
CA GLY A 382 -11.60 -28.43 -4.47
C GLY A 382 -10.41 -29.22 -3.92
N ARG A 383 -9.32 -28.55 -3.52
CA ARG A 383 -8.17 -29.16 -2.86
C ARG A 383 -8.01 -28.61 -1.44
N PRO A 384 -7.44 -29.41 -0.51
CA PRO A 384 -6.94 -28.87 0.75
C PRO A 384 -5.95 -27.73 0.50
N HIS A 385 -6.04 -26.68 1.31
CA HIS A 385 -5.29 -25.44 1.13
C HIS A 385 -5.02 -24.75 2.47
N TRP A 386 -4.10 -23.79 2.44
CA TRP A 386 -3.89 -22.89 3.57
C TRP A 386 -4.99 -21.83 3.61
N ALA A 387 -5.59 -21.68 4.78
CA ALA A 387 -6.53 -20.61 5.11
C ALA A 387 -5.94 -19.74 6.24
N ILE A 388 -6.59 -18.62 6.54
CA ILE A 388 -6.25 -17.74 7.66
C ILE A 388 -7.35 -17.80 8.73
N GLY A 389 -6.93 -18.01 9.98
CA GLY A 389 -7.78 -17.80 11.15
C GLY A 389 -7.86 -16.30 11.50
N ALA A 390 -7.71 -15.94 12.78
CA ALA A 390 -7.66 -14.54 13.18
C ALA A 390 -6.40 -13.83 12.65
N THR A 391 -5.23 -14.44 12.87
CA THR A 391 -3.93 -13.93 12.39
C THR A 391 -2.96 -15.04 11.98
N GLN A 392 -3.31 -16.31 12.22
CA GLN A 392 -2.43 -17.46 12.01
C GLN A 392 -2.94 -18.29 10.83
N PRO A 393 -2.04 -18.78 9.96
CA PRO A 393 -2.41 -19.76 8.95
C PRO A 393 -2.90 -21.05 9.58
N VAL A 394 -3.87 -21.67 8.93
CA VAL A 394 -4.45 -22.95 9.32
C VAL A 394 -4.62 -23.81 8.07
N TRP A 395 -4.40 -25.11 8.20
CA TRP A 395 -4.66 -26.04 7.11
C TRP A 395 -6.16 -26.35 7.06
N HIS A 396 -6.78 -26.15 5.89
CA HIS A 396 -8.19 -26.44 5.63
C HIS A 396 -8.27 -27.55 4.58
N GLY A 397 -8.93 -28.66 4.88
CA GLY A 397 -8.96 -29.82 4.00
C GLY A 397 -10.05 -30.83 4.32
#